data_AF-A0A3C0QRR0-F1
#
_entry.id   AF-A0A3C0QRR0-F1
#
_cell.length_a   1.000
_cell.length_b   1.000
_cell.length_c   1.000
_cell.angle_alpha   90.00
_cell.angle_beta   90.00
_cell.angle_gamma   90.00
#
_symmetry.space_group_name_H-M   'P 1'
#
loop_
_entity.id
_entity.type
_entity.pdbx_description
1 polymer ?
#
loop_
_entity_poly.entity_id
_entity_poly.type
_entity_poly.pdbx_seq_one_letter_code
_entity_poly.pdbx_strand_id
1 'polypeptide(L)'
;MNLLTFLNEIDTQTADMTHEELTAFIHEIARTLPAEQREEFLSRLVKISETMQEDEFDEPKTLLEQLEKIRSGEFRLDSQLNEEYDDWYDSEETEFDFEDGDGLLDIINTACTELHQMIEKANYAEAYLLGQTLITLKVQTDGDYTDYLDSGMNLYDLEIYDLIKTPVKIVLLDVLCACYFTLSPEEKPSIMYQLGKSFQRTKWTFEELMQSASAELPEMEGFLTNWIEFLGSVPEQSAEELLLEAITMQNQPVQALETARKFSSIHPVLYEKALAMQTEENSRLKIGLEALEKLDTWYFIRSNIALQTAETAIRLGMPKEAEYCRLEAFRSETTPVNYLRALLNSSDFETCKNELYAILKHLLDTYTKEEFRLDRPKSQAKNFVANKTKRLIQFLNGDFLKAYGNLQNKINCYDSDILEQGTALTALFLYPSDTLQEGAKAMCSYLAKSLPFDAKKYNQGVENFSKNDSITLLWQCLKKCREHLPLTNRENALATLQKLCVTATEYVMQNDMRKQYEDCAVLAAVIGEILELEQNSVSKNDFLLECKMKYPRRIAYHRELRKYGMKDGK
;
A
#
# COMPACT_ATOMS: atom_id res chain seq x y z
N MET A 1 -13.88 -0.08 -18.33
CA MET A 1 -13.96 -1.27 -19.19
C MET A 1 -12.52 -1.69 -19.46
N ASN A 2 -12.16 -2.97 -19.28
CA ASN A 2 -10.81 -3.43 -19.61
C ASN A 2 -10.65 -3.55 -21.15
N LEU A 3 -9.41 -3.66 -21.64
CA LEU A 3 -9.13 -3.70 -23.07
C LEU A 3 -9.87 -4.84 -23.80
N LEU A 4 -9.84 -6.07 -23.26
CA LEU A 4 -10.50 -7.22 -23.89
C LEU A 4 -12.03 -7.03 -24.02
N THR A 5 -12.67 -6.49 -22.99
CA THR A 5 -14.10 -6.19 -23.01
C THR A 5 -14.41 -5.07 -23.99
N PHE A 6 -13.53 -4.07 -24.10
CA PHE A 6 -13.67 -2.98 -25.06
C PHE A 6 -13.58 -3.49 -26.50
N LEU A 7 -12.57 -4.32 -26.81
CA LEU A 7 -12.39 -4.90 -28.13
C LEU A 7 -13.59 -5.76 -28.53
N ASN A 8 -14.02 -6.67 -27.66
CA ASN A 8 -15.20 -7.51 -27.91
C ASN A 8 -16.49 -6.69 -28.17
N GLU A 9 -16.67 -5.57 -27.46
CA GLU A 9 -17.81 -4.68 -27.66
C GLU A 9 -17.72 -3.93 -29.00
N ILE A 10 -16.53 -3.47 -29.38
CA ILE A 10 -16.28 -2.87 -30.70
C ILE A 10 -16.55 -3.89 -31.80
N ASP A 11 -16.06 -5.13 -31.67
CA ASP A 11 -16.27 -6.19 -32.66
C ASP A 11 -17.76 -6.54 -32.79
N THR A 12 -18.47 -6.61 -31.67
CA THR A 12 -19.92 -6.86 -31.65
C THR A 12 -20.68 -5.74 -32.36
N GLN A 13 -20.33 -4.48 -32.10
CA GLN A 13 -21.01 -3.34 -32.74
C GLN A 13 -20.65 -3.21 -34.23
N THR A 14 -19.40 -3.46 -34.60
CA THR A 14 -18.93 -3.32 -35.97
C THR A 14 -19.34 -4.48 -36.88
N ALA A 15 -19.63 -5.66 -36.32
CA ALA A 15 -20.12 -6.81 -37.07
C ALA A 15 -21.44 -6.55 -37.82
N ASP A 16 -22.29 -5.65 -37.29
CA ASP A 16 -23.58 -5.29 -37.88
C ASP A 16 -23.51 -4.04 -38.78
N MET A 17 -22.35 -3.36 -38.84
CA MET A 17 -22.18 -2.12 -39.61
C MET A 17 -21.89 -2.40 -41.09
N THR A 18 -22.43 -1.55 -41.97
CA THR A 18 -22.06 -1.61 -43.39
C THR A 18 -20.70 -0.97 -43.64
N HIS A 19 -20.12 -1.23 -44.81
CA HIS A 19 -18.88 -0.59 -45.26
C HIS A 19 -18.98 0.95 -45.25
N GLU A 20 -20.12 1.51 -45.67
CA GLU A 20 -20.36 2.95 -45.64
C GLU A 20 -20.36 3.52 -44.22
N GLU A 21 -20.96 2.79 -43.27
CA GLU A 21 -21.02 3.19 -41.86
C GLU A 21 -19.63 3.15 -41.20
N LEU A 22 -18.84 2.10 -41.48
CA LEU A 22 -17.45 2.01 -41.03
C LEU A 22 -16.58 3.12 -41.63
N THR A 23 -16.74 3.40 -42.93
CA THR A 23 -16.04 4.51 -43.60
C THR A 23 -16.41 5.86 -42.99
N ALA A 24 -17.69 6.08 -42.70
CA ALA A 24 -18.17 7.30 -42.05
C ALA A 24 -17.62 7.46 -40.63
N PHE A 25 -17.52 6.36 -39.87
CA PHE A 25 -16.92 6.35 -38.54
C PHE A 25 -15.43 6.74 -38.58
N ILE A 26 -14.64 6.13 -39.47
CA ILE A 26 -13.22 6.46 -39.68
C ILE A 26 -13.08 7.94 -40.08
N HIS A 27 -13.94 8.44 -40.97
CA HIS A 27 -13.93 9.83 -41.39
C HIS A 27 -14.26 10.79 -40.24
N GLU A 28 -15.21 10.46 -39.37
CA GLU A 28 -15.55 11.28 -38.20
C GLU A 28 -14.41 11.32 -37.16
N ILE A 29 -13.71 10.21 -36.96
CA ILE A 29 -12.47 10.18 -36.16
C ILE A 29 -11.45 11.13 -36.79
N ALA A 30 -11.12 10.95 -38.07
CA ALA A 30 -10.13 11.77 -38.77
C ALA A 30 -10.48 13.28 -38.75
N ARG A 31 -11.77 13.64 -38.87
CA ARG A 31 -12.26 15.02 -38.86
C ARG A 31 -12.07 15.71 -37.50
N THR A 32 -12.10 14.96 -36.41
CA THR A 32 -11.99 15.48 -35.03
C THR A 32 -10.58 15.39 -34.45
N LEU A 33 -9.64 14.79 -35.18
CA LEU A 33 -8.25 14.63 -34.73
C LEU A 33 -7.47 15.96 -34.66
N PRO A 34 -6.74 16.22 -33.54
CA PRO A 34 -5.78 17.31 -33.44
C PRO A 34 -4.69 17.24 -34.51
N ALA A 35 -4.16 18.39 -34.94
CA ALA A 35 -3.20 18.46 -36.04
C ALA A 35 -1.94 17.59 -35.82
N GLU A 36 -1.44 17.53 -34.59
CA GLU A 36 -0.26 16.75 -34.20
C GLU A 36 -0.41 15.23 -34.33
N GLN A 37 -1.63 14.69 -34.34
CA GLN A 37 -1.89 13.24 -34.39
C GLN A 37 -2.27 12.74 -35.80
N ARG A 38 -2.40 13.65 -36.78
CA ARG A 38 -2.92 13.30 -38.11
C ARG A 38 -1.96 12.45 -38.93
N GLU A 39 -0.66 12.73 -38.86
CA GLU A 39 0.36 11.95 -39.57
C GLU A 39 0.42 10.52 -39.02
N GLU A 40 0.38 10.36 -37.70
CA GLU A 40 0.32 9.06 -37.05
C GLU A 40 -0.92 8.27 -37.48
N PHE A 41 -2.11 8.89 -37.44
CA PHE A 41 -3.36 8.24 -37.86
C PHE A 41 -3.33 7.78 -39.33
N LEU A 42 -2.84 8.63 -40.23
CA LEU A 42 -2.68 8.27 -41.64
C LEU A 42 -1.68 7.12 -41.82
N SER A 43 -0.55 7.16 -41.11
CA SER A 43 0.45 6.10 -41.17
C SER A 43 -0.12 4.75 -40.74
N ARG A 44 -0.95 4.72 -39.68
CA ARG A 44 -1.63 3.50 -39.22
C ARG A 44 -2.60 2.95 -40.26
N LEU A 45 -3.38 3.81 -40.91
CA LEU A 45 -4.32 3.41 -41.95
C LEU A 45 -3.61 2.82 -43.18
N VAL A 46 -2.49 3.42 -43.58
CA VAL A 46 -1.65 2.90 -44.69
C VAL A 46 -0.98 1.59 -44.30
N LYS A 47 -0.38 1.49 -43.09
CA LYS A 47 0.24 0.26 -42.60
C LYS A 47 -0.71 -0.93 -42.67
N ILE A 48 -1.97 -0.78 -42.22
CA ILE A 48 -3.00 -1.85 -42.31
C ILE A 48 -3.18 -2.36 -43.76
N SER A 49 -3.03 -1.50 -44.76
CA SER A 49 -3.12 -1.89 -46.18
C SER A 49 -1.83 -2.54 -46.72
N GLU A 50 -0.69 -2.33 -46.08
CA GLU A 50 0.63 -2.80 -46.48
C GLU A 50 1.06 -4.11 -45.79
N THR A 51 0.53 -4.44 -44.60
CA THR A 51 0.83 -5.68 -43.84
C THR A 51 0.48 -7.00 -44.58
N MET A 52 0.03 -6.93 -45.84
CA MET A 52 -0.28 -8.07 -46.71
C MET A 52 0.88 -8.49 -47.65
N GLN A 53 2.09 -7.95 -47.51
CA GLN A 53 3.26 -8.35 -48.29
C GLN A 53 4.39 -8.86 -47.36
N GLU A 54 4.72 -10.15 -47.49
CA GLU A 54 5.88 -10.78 -46.84
C GLU A 54 7.14 -10.44 -47.65
N ASP A 55 8.09 -9.71 -47.03
CA ASP A 55 9.45 -9.57 -47.54
C ASP A 55 10.40 -10.48 -46.74
N GLU A 56 11.30 -11.18 -47.43
CA GLU A 56 12.33 -12.04 -46.82
C GLU A 56 13.33 -11.19 -46.01
N PHE A 57 13.57 -11.59 -44.75
CA PHE A 57 14.56 -10.99 -43.85
C PHE A 57 15.84 -11.84 -43.84
N ASP A 58 17.00 -11.20 -43.95
CA ASP A 58 18.29 -11.86 -43.77
C ASP A 58 18.54 -12.14 -42.27
N GLU A 59 18.88 -13.39 -41.95
CA GLU A 59 19.11 -13.92 -40.59
C GLU A 59 20.06 -13.01 -39.75
N PRO A 60 19.76 -12.70 -38.47
CA PRO A 60 20.54 -11.75 -37.64
C PRO A 60 21.91 -12.27 -37.17
N LYS A 61 22.49 -13.24 -37.87
CA LYS A 61 23.73 -13.95 -37.50
C LYS A 61 24.88 -13.00 -37.22
N THR A 62 25.05 -11.95 -38.02
CA THR A 62 26.15 -10.98 -37.85
C THR A 62 26.01 -10.19 -36.55
N LEU A 63 24.79 -9.83 -36.16
CA LEU A 63 24.53 -9.08 -34.94
C LEU A 63 24.70 -9.96 -33.69
N LEU A 64 24.22 -11.21 -33.74
CA LEU A 64 24.43 -12.17 -32.65
C LEU A 64 25.92 -12.45 -32.40
N GLU A 65 26.73 -12.55 -33.46
CA GLU A 65 28.19 -12.68 -33.34
C GLU A 65 28.83 -11.44 -32.69
N GLN A 66 28.34 -10.24 -33.00
CA GLN A 66 28.81 -9.00 -32.37
C GLN A 66 28.42 -8.92 -30.89
N LEU A 67 27.18 -9.30 -30.54
CA LEU A 67 26.73 -9.38 -29.15
C LEU A 67 27.53 -10.42 -28.35
N GLU A 68 27.98 -11.50 -28.99
CA GLU A 68 28.86 -12.48 -28.35
C GLU A 68 30.21 -11.87 -27.95
N LYS A 69 30.77 -10.99 -28.78
CA LYS A 69 32.03 -10.29 -28.45
C LYS A 69 31.88 -9.44 -27.20
N ILE A 70 30.77 -8.70 -27.09
CA ILE A 70 30.42 -7.94 -25.87
C ILE A 70 30.31 -8.90 -24.68
N ARG A 71 29.56 -9.99 -24.81
CA ARG A 71 29.37 -10.98 -23.73
C ARG A 71 30.68 -11.62 -23.27
N SER A 72 31.60 -11.88 -24.20
CA SER A 72 32.91 -12.48 -23.91
C SER A 72 33.87 -11.50 -23.23
N GLY A 73 33.57 -10.20 -23.26
CA GLY A 73 34.45 -9.13 -22.79
C GLY A 73 35.50 -8.72 -23.81
N GLU A 74 35.37 -9.08 -25.09
CA GLU A 74 36.20 -8.55 -26.18
C GLU A 74 35.91 -7.06 -26.40
N PHE A 75 34.65 -6.64 -26.24
CA PHE A 75 34.24 -5.24 -26.22
C PHE A 75 33.82 -4.82 -24.81
N ARG A 76 34.35 -3.70 -24.33
CA ARG A 76 34.16 -3.23 -22.94
C ARG A 76 33.89 -1.73 -22.88
N LEU A 77 33.30 -1.30 -21.78
CA LEU A 77 33.19 0.12 -21.43
C LEU A 77 34.31 0.51 -20.47
N ASP A 78 34.97 1.63 -20.73
CA ASP A 78 35.85 2.23 -19.73
C ASP A 78 35.00 3.06 -18.76
N SER A 79 35.29 2.96 -17.46
CA SER A 79 34.54 3.64 -16.39
C SER A 79 35.46 4.41 -15.46
N GLN A 80 35.03 5.60 -15.07
CA GLN A 80 35.74 6.45 -14.11
C GLN A 80 34.76 7.00 -13.07
N LEU A 81 35.20 7.04 -11.82
CA LEU A 81 34.44 7.64 -10.74
C LEU A 81 34.33 9.15 -10.95
N ASN A 82 33.11 9.68 -10.91
CA ASN A 82 32.90 11.12 -10.97
C ASN A 82 33.21 11.75 -9.60
N GLU A 83 34.48 12.09 -9.37
CA GLU A 83 34.96 12.73 -8.12
C GLU A 83 34.43 14.16 -7.93
N GLU A 84 33.87 14.81 -8.96
CA GLU A 84 33.34 16.18 -8.86
C GLU A 84 31.92 16.23 -8.28
N TYR A 85 31.25 15.08 -8.15
CA TYR A 85 29.99 14.93 -7.44
C TYR A 85 30.20 14.91 -5.91
N ASP A 86 30.58 16.07 -5.36
CA ASP A 86 30.98 16.22 -3.96
C ASP A 86 29.91 16.96 -3.12
N ASP A 87 29.40 16.26 -2.10
CA ASP A 87 28.97 16.72 -0.77
C ASP A 87 27.94 17.86 -0.56
N TRP A 88 27.39 18.49 -1.60
CA TRP A 88 26.38 19.57 -1.42
C TRP A 88 24.92 19.10 -1.44
N TYR A 89 24.66 17.92 -2.00
CA TYR A 89 23.35 17.28 -2.01
C TYR A 89 23.51 15.89 -1.40
N ASP A 90 22.78 15.64 -0.32
CA ASP A 90 22.77 14.41 0.48
C ASP A 90 22.19 13.22 -0.32
N SER A 91 22.88 12.77 -1.38
CA SER A 91 22.61 11.50 -2.05
C SER A 91 23.78 10.57 -1.79
N GLU A 92 23.54 9.49 -1.04
CA GLU A 92 24.48 8.40 -0.77
C GLU A 92 24.88 7.60 -2.06
N GLU A 93 24.57 8.10 -3.26
CA GLU A 93 24.75 7.40 -4.54
C GLU A 93 26.03 7.85 -5.24
N THR A 94 26.88 6.89 -5.58
CA THR A 94 28.14 7.06 -6.32
C THR A 94 27.87 7.17 -7.82
N GLU A 95 28.39 8.20 -8.48
CA GLU A 95 28.21 8.45 -9.91
C GLU A 95 29.47 8.06 -10.71
N PHE A 96 29.26 7.48 -11.90
CA PHE A 96 30.33 6.99 -12.77
C PHE A 96 30.14 7.54 -14.18
N ASP A 97 31.23 7.97 -14.81
CA ASP A 97 31.28 8.32 -16.23
C ASP A 97 31.76 7.11 -17.03
N PHE A 98 31.24 6.95 -18.25
CA PHE A 98 31.56 5.84 -19.15
C PHE A 98 32.02 6.31 -20.53
N GLU A 99 33.03 5.65 -21.07
CA GLU A 99 33.52 5.82 -22.44
C GLU A 99 33.41 4.51 -23.22
N ASP A 100 32.87 4.59 -24.44
CA ASP A 100 32.72 3.44 -25.36
C ASP A 100 33.76 3.51 -26.48
N GLY A 101 34.95 2.93 -26.23
CA GLY A 101 36.02 2.86 -27.22
C GLY A 101 35.80 1.84 -28.33
N ASP A 102 35.02 0.79 -28.05
CA ASP A 102 34.81 -0.36 -28.95
C ASP A 102 33.53 -0.23 -29.80
N GLY A 103 32.71 0.79 -29.58
CA GLY A 103 31.45 1.03 -30.29
C GLY A 103 30.35 0.03 -29.90
N LEU A 104 30.40 -0.53 -28.69
CA LEU A 104 29.46 -1.55 -28.25
C LEU A 104 28.05 -0.99 -27.99
N LEU A 105 27.92 0.28 -27.59
CA LEU A 105 26.63 0.92 -27.35
C LEU A 105 25.85 1.06 -28.66
N ASP A 106 26.51 1.34 -29.77
CA ASP A 106 25.88 1.40 -31.10
C ASP A 106 25.41 0.02 -31.57
N ILE A 107 26.15 -1.05 -31.24
CA ILE A 107 25.74 -2.44 -31.51
C ILE A 107 24.48 -2.77 -30.70
N ILE A 108 24.45 -2.45 -29.40
CA ILE A 108 23.28 -2.70 -28.54
C ILE A 108 22.07 -1.90 -29.04
N ASN A 109 22.23 -0.61 -29.36
CA ASN A 109 21.13 0.22 -29.87
C ASN A 109 20.59 -0.29 -31.22
N THR A 110 21.48 -0.77 -32.09
CA THR A 110 21.11 -1.40 -33.36
C THR A 110 20.33 -2.69 -33.10
N ALA A 111 20.77 -3.53 -32.17
CA ALA A 111 20.07 -4.75 -31.79
C ALA A 111 18.67 -4.48 -31.22
N CYS A 112 18.51 -3.46 -30.36
CA CYS A 112 17.20 -3.05 -29.86
C CYS A 112 16.28 -2.56 -31.00
N THR A 113 16.84 -1.82 -31.96
CA THR A 113 16.08 -1.31 -33.12
C THR A 113 15.66 -2.45 -34.06
N GLU A 114 16.56 -3.38 -34.35
CA GLU A 114 16.28 -4.54 -35.18
C GLU A 114 15.25 -5.46 -34.54
N LEU A 115 15.36 -5.71 -33.22
CA LEU A 115 14.36 -6.46 -32.47
C LEU A 115 12.95 -5.88 -32.69
N HIS A 116 12.80 -4.56 -32.51
CA HIS A 116 11.51 -3.89 -32.69
C HIS A 116 10.97 -4.05 -34.12
N GLN A 117 11.84 -3.90 -35.12
CA GLN A 117 11.47 -4.09 -36.53
C GLN A 117 11.06 -5.53 -36.84
N MET A 118 11.69 -6.53 -36.21
CA MET A 118 11.28 -7.92 -36.36
C MET A 118 9.88 -8.16 -35.82
N ILE A 119 9.50 -7.52 -34.70
CA ILE A 119 8.13 -7.59 -34.17
C ILE A 119 7.13 -6.94 -35.14
N GLU A 120 7.41 -5.74 -35.65
CA GLU A 120 6.54 -5.06 -36.62
C GLU A 120 6.29 -5.91 -37.88
N LYS A 121 7.28 -6.70 -38.29
CA LYS A 121 7.23 -7.58 -39.46
C LYS A 121 6.79 -9.02 -39.15
N ALA A 122 6.35 -9.30 -37.92
CA ALA A 122 5.94 -10.62 -37.47
C ALA A 122 7.01 -11.74 -37.56
N ASN A 123 8.30 -11.37 -37.53
CA ASN A 123 9.41 -12.32 -37.55
C ASN A 123 9.79 -12.81 -36.13
N TYR A 124 8.86 -13.51 -35.49
CA TYR A 124 8.89 -13.74 -34.05
C TYR A 124 9.99 -14.69 -33.57
N ALA A 125 10.40 -15.69 -34.37
CA ALA A 125 11.39 -16.68 -33.93
C ALA A 125 12.80 -16.07 -33.80
N GLU A 126 13.18 -15.26 -34.78
CA GLU A 126 14.43 -14.51 -34.82
C GLU A 126 14.42 -13.39 -33.77
N ALA A 127 13.29 -12.69 -33.63
CA ALA A 127 13.09 -11.71 -32.57
C ALA A 127 13.27 -12.33 -31.18
N TYR A 128 12.75 -13.54 -30.98
CA TYR A 128 12.88 -14.26 -29.71
C TYR A 128 14.35 -14.60 -29.41
N LEU A 129 15.09 -15.09 -30.40
CA LEU A 129 16.51 -15.41 -30.26
C LEU A 129 17.36 -14.18 -29.93
N LEU A 130 17.16 -13.09 -30.67
CA LEU A 130 17.86 -11.82 -30.44
C LEU A 130 17.49 -11.24 -29.06
N GLY A 131 16.20 -11.25 -28.73
CA GLY A 131 15.67 -10.81 -27.46
C GLY A 131 16.27 -11.54 -26.26
N GLN A 132 16.34 -12.87 -26.29
CA GLN A 132 16.99 -13.66 -25.23
C GLN A 132 18.47 -13.31 -25.07
N THR A 133 19.16 -13.06 -26.18
CA THR A 133 20.57 -12.66 -26.17
C THR A 133 20.73 -11.29 -25.50
N LEU A 134 19.88 -10.32 -25.84
CA LEU A 134 19.87 -8.99 -25.22
C LEU A 134 19.56 -9.03 -23.72
N ILE A 135 18.61 -9.86 -23.29
CA ILE A 135 18.20 -10.00 -21.88
C ILE A 135 19.32 -10.55 -21.01
N THR A 136 20.10 -11.49 -21.55
CA THR A 136 21.17 -12.17 -20.82
C THR A 136 22.52 -11.48 -20.99
N LEU A 137 22.59 -10.41 -21.78
CA LEU A 137 23.80 -9.66 -22.02
C LEU A 137 24.28 -8.99 -20.75
N LYS A 138 25.55 -9.23 -20.42
CA LYS A 138 26.28 -8.50 -19.37
C LYS A 138 27.48 -7.82 -20.02
N VAL A 139 27.45 -6.50 -20.04
CA VAL A 139 28.54 -5.66 -20.53
C VAL A 139 29.60 -5.58 -19.44
N GLN A 140 30.83 -5.96 -19.78
CA GLN A 140 31.96 -5.79 -18.88
C GLN A 140 32.46 -4.35 -18.95
N THR A 141 32.82 -3.82 -17.79
CA THR A 141 33.49 -2.53 -17.67
C THR A 141 34.94 -2.75 -17.26
N ASP A 142 35.81 -1.82 -17.62
CA ASP A 142 37.14 -1.66 -17.05
C ASP A 142 37.15 -0.35 -16.23
N GLY A 143 37.92 -0.29 -15.14
CA GLY A 143 38.04 0.89 -14.28
C GLY A 143 37.14 0.88 -13.04
N ASP A 144 36.77 2.08 -12.57
CA ASP A 144 36.29 2.28 -11.20
C ASP A 144 34.94 1.60 -10.93
N TYR A 145 34.05 1.49 -11.93
CA TYR A 145 32.75 0.82 -11.75
C TYR A 145 32.91 -0.64 -11.34
N THR A 146 33.83 -1.35 -12.00
CA THR A 146 34.10 -2.77 -11.74
C THR A 146 34.65 -2.97 -10.33
N ASP A 147 35.53 -2.08 -9.90
CA ASP A 147 36.16 -2.11 -8.58
C ASP A 147 35.14 -1.87 -7.45
N TYR A 148 34.08 -1.10 -7.70
CA TYR A 148 33.03 -0.79 -6.72
C TYR A 148 31.88 -1.82 -6.68
N LEU A 149 31.39 -2.31 -7.82
CA LEU A 149 30.13 -3.08 -7.91
C LEU A 149 30.31 -4.55 -8.28
N ASP A 150 31.54 -5.01 -8.57
CA ASP A 150 31.94 -6.42 -8.86
C ASP A 150 30.97 -7.19 -9.78
N SER A 151 30.29 -6.48 -10.67
CA SER A 151 29.29 -7.03 -11.58
C SER A 151 29.26 -6.25 -12.90
N GLY A 152 29.19 -6.98 -14.02
CA GLY A 152 28.98 -6.37 -15.33
C GLY A 152 27.57 -5.79 -15.45
N MET A 153 27.43 -4.76 -16.29
CA MET A 153 26.20 -4.00 -16.50
C MET A 153 25.20 -4.79 -17.35
N ASN A 154 23.95 -4.85 -16.93
CA ASN A 154 22.84 -5.33 -17.76
C ASN A 154 22.14 -4.15 -18.47
N LEU A 155 21.16 -4.42 -19.34
CA LEU A 155 20.43 -3.38 -20.08
C LEU A 155 19.80 -2.29 -19.20
N TYR A 156 19.32 -2.67 -18.01
CA TYR A 156 18.74 -1.72 -17.07
C TYR A 156 19.80 -0.82 -16.44
N ASP A 157 21.00 -1.36 -16.14
CA ASP A 157 22.11 -0.53 -15.69
C ASP A 157 22.52 0.47 -16.78
N LEU A 158 22.58 0.02 -18.05
CA LEU A 158 22.86 0.90 -19.18
C LEU A 158 21.80 2.01 -19.35
N GLU A 159 20.52 1.74 -19.05
CA GLU A 159 19.46 2.75 -19.06
C GLU A 159 19.61 3.75 -17.91
N ILE A 160 19.98 3.32 -16.70
CA ILE A 160 20.21 4.22 -15.55
C ILE A 160 21.28 5.27 -15.86
N TYR A 161 22.36 4.86 -16.53
CA TYR A 161 23.46 5.75 -16.90
C TYR A 161 23.27 6.42 -18.26
N ASP A 162 22.04 6.40 -18.82
CA ASP A 162 21.68 7.02 -20.10
C ASP A 162 22.57 6.56 -21.29
N LEU A 163 23.09 5.33 -21.26
CA LEU A 163 24.02 4.77 -22.26
C LEU A 163 23.32 4.15 -23.48
N ILE A 164 22.02 3.85 -23.36
CA ILE A 164 21.20 3.30 -24.45
C ILE A 164 20.02 4.22 -24.78
N LYS A 165 19.62 4.24 -26.06
CA LYS A 165 18.58 5.12 -26.59
C LYS A 165 17.18 4.53 -26.46
N THR A 166 17.07 3.21 -26.56
CA THR A 166 15.79 2.50 -26.51
C THR A 166 15.44 2.16 -25.07
N PRO A 167 14.28 2.62 -24.55
CA PRO A 167 13.84 2.25 -23.22
C PRO A 167 13.75 0.75 -23.04
N VAL A 168 14.26 0.25 -21.92
CA VAL A 168 14.34 -1.19 -21.60
C VAL A 168 12.96 -1.83 -21.57
N LYS A 169 11.94 -1.04 -21.19
CA LYS A 169 10.54 -1.49 -21.22
C LYS A 169 10.06 -1.86 -22.62
N ILE A 170 10.46 -1.12 -23.66
CA ILE A 170 10.07 -1.43 -25.05
C ILE A 170 10.71 -2.75 -25.46
N VAL A 171 12.00 -2.92 -25.19
CA VAL A 171 12.74 -4.16 -25.45
C VAL A 171 12.05 -5.34 -24.77
N LEU A 172 11.70 -5.22 -23.49
CA LEU A 172 10.98 -6.26 -22.75
C LEU A 172 9.66 -6.64 -23.43
N LEU A 173 8.83 -5.67 -23.81
CA LEU A 173 7.54 -5.92 -24.46
C LEU A 173 7.71 -6.62 -25.82
N ASP A 174 8.72 -6.22 -26.60
CA ASP A 174 9.06 -6.87 -27.86
C ASP A 174 9.47 -8.34 -27.65
N VAL A 175 10.33 -8.63 -26.66
CA VAL A 175 10.73 -10.02 -26.37
C VAL A 175 9.56 -10.85 -25.84
N LEU A 176 8.70 -10.28 -25.00
CA LEU A 176 7.48 -10.95 -24.53
C LEU A 176 6.52 -11.24 -25.68
N CYS A 177 6.40 -10.33 -26.66
CA CYS A 177 5.62 -10.52 -27.87
C CYS A 177 6.18 -11.69 -28.71
N ALA A 178 7.48 -11.67 -29.00
CA ALA A 178 8.16 -12.76 -29.68
C ALA A 178 7.98 -14.12 -28.98
N CYS A 179 8.11 -14.12 -27.65
CA CYS A 179 7.88 -15.29 -26.81
C CYS A 179 6.43 -15.81 -26.93
N TYR A 180 5.45 -14.90 -27.01
CA TYR A 180 4.05 -15.27 -27.13
C TYR A 180 3.75 -15.97 -28.46
N PHE A 181 4.31 -15.49 -29.57
CA PHE A 181 4.06 -16.05 -30.90
C PHE A 181 4.91 -17.28 -31.23
N THR A 182 6.05 -17.49 -30.54
CA THR A 182 6.99 -18.57 -30.85
C THR A 182 6.80 -19.83 -30.02
N LEU A 183 6.48 -19.69 -28.72
CA LEU A 183 6.46 -20.83 -27.79
C LEU A 183 5.12 -21.57 -27.75
N SER A 184 5.19 -22.86 -27.37
CA SER A 184 4.00 -23.68 -27.18
C SER A 184 3.14 -23.19 -25.99
N PRO A 185 1.83 -23.50 -25.96
CA PRO A 185 0.94 -23.12 -24.87
C PRO A 185 1.38 -23.58 -23.47
N GLU A 186 2.13 -24.69 -23.39
CA GLU A 186 2.61 -25.27 -22.13
C GLU A 186 3.82 -24.53 -21.55
N GLU A 187 4.77 -24.12 -22.40
CA GLU A 187 6.02 -23.49 -21.97
C GLU A 187 5.85 -21.99 -21.75
N LYS A 188 5.01 -21.36 -22.58
CA LYS A 188 4.82 -19.91 -22.70
C LYS A 188 4.58 -19.20 -21.35
N PRO A 189 3.66 -19.63 -20.46
CA PRO A 189 3.49 -19.00 -19.15
C PRO A 189 4.80 -18.91 -18.37
N SER A 190 5.47 -20.04 -18.17
CA SER A 190 6.67 -20.07 -17.32
C SER A 190 7.79 -19.18 -17.85
N ILE A 191 8.03 -19.21 -19.16
CA ILE A 191 9.11 -18.44 -19.78
C ILE A 191 8.81 -16.95 -19.81
N MET A 192 7.59 -16.54 -20.17
CA MET A 192 7.19 -15.13 -20.15
C MET A 192 7.36 -14.52 -18.76
N TYR A 193 6.98 -15.25 -17.71
CA TYR A 193 7.17 -14.81 -16.34
C TYR A 193 8.66 -14.63 -15.98
N GLN A 194 9.52 -15.59 -16.35
CA GLN A 194 10.96 -15.46 -16.09
C GLN A 194 11.61 -14.31 -16.88
N LEU A 195 11.21 -14.08 -18.13
CA LEU A 195 11.67 -12.96 -18.94
C LEU A 195 11.30 -11.62 -18.29
N GLY A 196 10.03 -11.47 -17.89
CA GLY A 196 9.58 -10.28 -17.15
C GLY A 196 10.34 -10.06 -15.84
N LYS A 197 10.70 -11.15 -15.14
CA LYS A 197 11.48 -11.06 -13.89
C LYS A 197 12.95 -10.71 -14.12
N SER A 198 13.49 -10.98 -15.30
CA SER A 198 14.89 -10.70 -15.62
C SER A 198 15.16 -9.19 -15.69
N PHE A 199 14.13 -8.39 -15.98
CA PHE A 199 14.14 -6.94 -15.87
C PHE A 199 13.59 -6.48 -14.51
N GLN A 200 14.23 -6.90 -13.42
CA GLN A 200 13.74 -6.81 -12.03
C GLN A 200 13.18 -5.44 -11.60
N ARG A 201 13.56 -4.35 -12.27
CA ARG A 201 13.14 -2.98 -11.97
C ARG A 201 12.14 -2.39 -12.97
N THR A 202 11.84 -3.09 -14.06
CA THR A 202 10.89 -2.65 -15.10
C THR A 202 9.56 -3.38 -14.94
N LYS A 203 8.55 -2.67 -14.43
CA LYS A 203 7.19 -3.19 -14.35
C LYS A 203 6.54 -3.24 -15.73
N TRP A 204 5.84 -4.34 -16.01
CA TRP A 204 5.04 -4.55 -17.21
C TRP A 204 3.68 -5.15 -16.84
N THR A 205 2.70 -4.98 -17.74
CA THR A 205 1.39 -5.61 -17.62
C THR A 205 1.00 -6.32 -18.92
N PHE A 206 0.11 -7.30 -18.83
CA PHE A 206 -0.35 -8.03 -20.02
C PHE A 206 -1.15 -7.13 -20.96
N GLU A 207 -1.87 -6.13 -20.45
CA GLU A 207 -2.51 -5.09 -21.28
C GLU A 207 -1.48 -4.27 -22.08
N GLU A 208 -0.35 -3.89 -21.48
CA GLU A 208 0.73 -3.18 -22.20
C GLU A 208 1.31 -4.04 -23.33
N LEU A 209 1.48 -5.35 -23.10
CA LEU A 209 1.90 -6.29 -24.14
C LEU A 209 0.89 -6.37 -25.30
N MET A 210 -0.41 -6.43 -24.98
CA MET A 210 -1.44 -6.43 -26.02
C MET A 210 -1.43 -5.16 -26.86
N GLN A 211 -1.13 -4.01 -26.25
CA GLN A 211 -1.08 -2.72 -26.93
C GLN A 211 0.19 -2.54 -27.76
N SER A 212 1.31 -3.16 -27.35
CA SER A 212 2.58 -3.08 -28.08
C SER A 212 2.69 -4.10 -29.22
N ALA A 213 1.91 -5.18 -29.19
CA ALA A 213 1.95 -6.21 -30.22
C ALA A 213 1.51 -5.65 -31.59
N SER A 214 2.26 -6.00 -32.63
CA SER A 214 1.97 -5.61 -34.02
C SER A 214 0.74 -6.33 -34.59
N ALA A 215 0.39 -7.48 -34.03
CA ALA A 215 -0.78 -8.28 -34.37
C ALA A 215 -1.57 -8.67 -33.12
N GLU A 216 -2.85 -8.97 -33.29
CA GLU A 216 -3.68 -9.50 -32.22
C GLU A 216 -3.12 -10.83 -31.72
N LEU A 217 -3.06 -10.97 -30.39
CA LEU A 217 -2.54 -12.17 -29.75
C LEU A 217 -3.53 -13.34 -29.96
N PRO A 218 -3.11 -14.47 -30.57
CA PRO A 218 -4.00 -15.61 -30.79
C PRO A 218 -4.32 -16.37 -29.50
N GLU A 219 -5.46 -17.08 -29.48
CA GLU A 219 -5.86 -18.03 -28.43
C GLU A 219 -5.84 -17.46 -26.99
N MET A 220 -6.20 -16.18 -26.85
CA MET A 220 -6.09 -15.43 -25.59
C MET A 220 -6.83 -16.06 -24.42
N GLU A 221 -8.04 -16.59 -24.62
CA GLU A 221 -8.79 -17.24 -23.55
C GLU A 221 -8.07 -18.49 -23.00
N GLY A 222 -7.50 -19.29 -23.91
CA GLY A 222 -6.71 -20.48 -23.55
C GLY A 222 -5.42 -20.10 -22.83
N PHE A 223 -4.73 -19.07 -23.34
CA PHE A 223 -3.53 -18.56 -22.69
C PHE A 223 -3.82 -18.02 -21.28
N LEU A 224 -4.84 -17.17 -21.11
CA LEU A 224 -5.20 -16.61 -19.81
C LEU A 224 -5.49 -17.70 -18.77
N THR A 225 -6.11 -18.80 -19.20
CA THR A 225 -6.35 -19.96 -18.33
C THR A 225 -5.05 -20.58 -17.85
N ASN A 226 -4.11 -20.87 -18.75
CA ASN A 226 -2.81 -21.43 -18.40
C ASN A 226 -1.94 -20.46 -17.59
N TRP A 227 -2.05 -19.16 -17.89
CA TRP A 227 -1.35 -18.08 -17.21
C TRP A 227 -1.80 -17.95 -15.75
N ILE A 228 -3.11 -17.95 -15.50
CA ILE A 228 -3.69 -17.93 -14.16
C ILE A 228 -3.27 -19.17 -13.35
N GLU A 229 -3.30 -20.34 -13.98
CA GLU A 229 -2.88 -21.61 -13.34
C GLU A 229 -1.41 -21.57 -12.91
N PHE A 230 -0.53 -21.08 -13.80
CA PHE A 230 0.89 -20.93 -13.53
C PHE A 230 1.13 -19.92 -12.41
N LEU A 231 0.63 -18.68 -12.55
CA LEU A 231 0.86 -17.60 -11.59
C LEU A 231 0.25 -17.90 -10.21
N GLY A 232 -0.89 -18.59 -10.18
CA GLY A 232 -1.53 -19.05 -8.94
C GLY A 232 -0.61 -19.93 -8.09
N SER A 233 0.34 -20.62 -8.73
CA SER A 233 1.29 -21.53 -8.07
C SER A 233 2.61 -20.85 -7.67
N VAL A 234 2.84 -19.58 -8.05
CA VAL A 234 4.09 -18.85 -7.80
C VAL A 234 3.92 -17.91 -6.59
N PRO A 235 4.65 -18.11 -5.47
CA PRO A 235 4.48 -17.34 -4.23
C PRO A 235 5.27 -16.00 -4.23
N GLU A 236 5.19 -15.23 -5.31
CA GLU A 236 5.93 -13.97 -5.49
C GLU A 236 4.97 -12.78 -5.71
N GLN A 237 5.38 -11.56 -5.31
CA GLN A 237 4.53 -10.37 -5.44
C GLN A 237 4.23 -10.04 -6.91
N SER A 238 5.24 -10.12 -7.79
CA SER A 238 5.04 -9.86 -9.22
C SER A 238 4.08 -10.86 -9.86
N ALA A 239 4.04 -12.11 -9.36
CA ALA A 239 3.06 -13.09 -9.83
C ALA A 239 1.64 -12.74 -9.39
N GLU A 240 1.47 -12.26 -8.16
CA GLU A 240 0.17 -11.79 -7.66
C GLU A 240 -0.37 -10.60 -8.48
N GLU A 241 0.47 -9.61 -8.78
CA GLU A 241 0.09 -8.43 -9.59
C GLU A 241 -0.43 -8.85 -10.98
N LEU A 242 0.31 -9.72 -11.68
CA LEU A 242 -0.07 -10.24 -13.00
C LEU A 242 -1.29 -11.19 -12.94
N LEU A 243 -1.45 -11.94 -11.85
CA LEU A 243 -2.58 -12.84 -11.65
C LEU A 243 -3.89 -12.06 -11.47
N LEU A 244 -3.84 -10.98 -10.68
CA LEU A 244 -4.98 -10.09 -10.49
C LEU A 244 -5.37 -9.39 -11.79
N GLU A 245 -4.40 -8.99 -12.61
CA GLU A 245 -4.65 -8.46 -13.96
C GLU A 245 -5.35 -9.51 -14.83
N ALA A 246 -4.80 -10.72 -14.93
CA ALA A 246 -5.36 -11.79 -15.76
C ALA A 246 -6.81 -12.15 -15.38
N ILE A 247 -7.12 -12.25 -14.09
CA ILE A 247 -8.49 -12.48 -13.59
C ILE A 247 -9.41 -11.31 -13.96
N THR A 248 -8.90 -10.08 -13.90
CA THR A 248 -9.65 -8.88 -14.31
C THR A 248 -9.97 -8.91 -15.80
N MET A 249 -9.02 -9.35 -16.63
CA MET A 249 -9.17 -9.44 -18.07
C MET A 249 -10.19 -10.51 -18.46
N GLN A 250 -10.12 -11.71 -17.86
CA GLN A 250 -11.13 -12.75 -18.06
C GLN A 250 -12.54 -12.27 -17.72
N ASN A 251 -12.68 -11.43 -16.68
CA ASN A 251 -13.96 -10.85 -16.27
C ASN A 251 -15.05 -11.92 -16.03
N GLN A 252 -14.67 -13.09 -15.51
CA GLN A 252 -15.58 -14.19 -15.20
C GLN A 252 -15.70 -14.41 -13.68
N PRO A 253 -16.72 -13.85 -13.00
CA PRO A 253 -16.79 -13.88 -11.54
C PRO A 253 -16.84 -15.29 -10.92
N VAL A 254 -17.43 -16.27 -11.64
CA VAL A 254 -17.48 -17.67 -11.19
C VAL A 254 -16.08 -18.30 -11.23
N GLN A 255 -15.33 -18.11 -12.31
CA GLN A 255 -13.97 -18.63 -12.42
C GLN A 255 -13.02 -17.93 -11.43
N ALA A 256 -13.17 -16.62 -11.22
CA ALA A 256 -12.40 -15.88 -10.23
C ALA A 256 -12.54 -16.48 -8.81
N LEU A 257 -13.74 -16.93 -8.44
CA LEU A 257 -13.98 -17.61 -7.17
C LEU A 257 -13.34 -19.00 -7.12
N GLU A 258 -13.40 -19.80 -8.19
CA GLU A 258 -12.70 -21.09 -8.25
C GLU A 258 -11.19 -20.94 -8.12
N THR A 259 -10.62 -19.93 -8.79
CA THR A 259 -9.20 -19.57 -8.68
C THR A 259 -8.85 -19.18 -7.25
N ALA A 260 -9.68 -18.36 -6.59
CA ALA A 260 -9.49 -18.01 -5.18
C ALA A 260 -9.52 -19.24 -4.26
N ARG A 261 -10.49 -20.14 -4.47
CA ARG A 261 -10.59 -21.41 -3.72
C ARG A 261 -9.34 -22.26 -3.85
N LYS A 262 -8.76 -22.31 -5.04
CA LYS A 262 -7.59 -23.12 -5.36
C LYS A 262 -6.29 -22.55 -4.80
N PHE A 263 -6.07 -21.24 -4.93
CA PHE A 263 -4.76 -20.61 -4.67
C PHE A 263 -4.72 -19.70 -3.44
N SER A 264 -5.79 -19.62 -2.63
CA SER A 264 -5.87 -18.76 -1.44
C SER A 264 -4.80 -18.98 -0.37
N SER A 265 -4.18 -20.16 -0.30
CA SER A 265 -3.06 -20.43 0.60
C SER A 265 -1.79 -19.65 0.23
N ILE A 266 -1.63 -19.35 -1.06
CA ILE A 266 -0.50 -18.60 -1.63
C ILE A 266 -0.89 -17.13 -1.81
N HIS A 267 -2.06 -16.88 -2.41
CA HIS A 267 -2.56 -15.57 -2.81
C HIS A 267 -3.91 -15.28 -2.12
N PRO A 268 -3.93 -14.93 -0.82
CA PRO A 268 -5.18 -14.74 -0.08
C PRO A 268 -6.03 -13.56 -0.61
N VAL A 269 -5.41 -12.61 -1.33
CA VAL A 269 -6.09 -11.48 -1.99
C VAL A 269 -7.10 -11.92 -3.05
N LEU A 270 -6.98 -13.13 -3.59
CA LEU A 270 -7.90 -13.63 -4.62
C LEU A 270 -9.35 -13.71 -4.13
N TYR A 271 -9.58 -13.94 -2.83
CA TYR A 271 -10.93 -13.90 -2.26
C TYR A 271 -11.50 -12.48 -2.26
N GLU A 272 -10.69 -11.46 -1.97
CA GLU A 272 -11.12 -10.06 -2.06
C GLU A 272 -11.44 -9.69 -3.52
N LYS A 273 -10.61 -10.15 -4.46
CA LYS A 273 -10.86 -9.96 -5.90
C LYS A 273 -12.17 -10.62 -6.34
N ALA A 274 -12.38 -11.89 -5.97
CA ALA A 274 -13.60 -12.62 -6.30
C ALA A 274 -14.85 -11.95 -5.70
N LEU A 275 -14.75 -11.46 -4.45
CA LEU A 275 -15.82 -10.71 -3.78
C LEU A 275 -16.16 -9.40 -4.53
N ALA A 276 -15.14 -8.65 -4.95
CA ALA A 276 -15.32 -7.38 -5.66
C ALA A 276 -15.97 -7.54 -7.05
N MET A 277 -15.74 -8.69 -7.72
CA MET A 277 -16.33 -9.00 -9.02
C MET A 277 -17.81 -9.40 -8.96
N GLN A 278 -18.35 -9.69 -7.77
CA GLN A 278 -19.77 -10.00 -7.63
C GLN A 278 -20.64 -8.74 -7.51
N THR A 279 -21.73 -8.73 -8.27
CA THR A 279 -22.75 -7.68 -8.23
C THR A 279 -23.91 -8.01 -7.29
N GLU A 280 -24.20 -9.30 -7.09
CA GLU A 280 -25.34 -9.77 -6.29
C GLU A 280 -24.95 -9.90 -4.81
N GLU A 281 -25.69 -9.22 -3.92
CA GLU A 281 -25.32 -9.10 -2.51
C GLU A 281 -25.33 -10.44 -1.76
N ASN A 282 -26.24 -11.39 -2.05
CA ASN A 282 -26.20 -12.68 -1.37
C ASN A 282 -24.97 -13.50 -1.77
N SER A 283 -24.54 -13.42 -3.02
CA SER A 283 -23.31 -14.05 -3.51
C SER A 283 -22.09 -13.41 -2.88
N ARG A 284 -22.06 -12.08 -2.77
CA ARG A 284 -21.02 -11.36 -2.02
C ARG A 284 -20.95 -11.84 -0.57
N LEU A 285 -22.09 -11.93 0.13
CA LEU A 285 -22.13 -12.39 1.51
C LEU A 285 -21.57 -13.82 1.64
N LYS A 286 -22.01 -14.74 0.78
CA LYS A 286 -21.56 -16.14 0.81
C LYS A 286 -20.07 -16.27 0.57
N ILE A 287 -19.53 -15.57 -0.43
CA ILE A 287 -18.08 -15.57 -0.72
C ILE A 287 -17.30 -14.98 0.45
N GLY A 288 -17.78 -13.87 1.00
CA GLY A 288 -17.16 -13.23 2.15
C GLY A 288 -17.07 -14.16 3.35
N LEU A 289 -18.18 -14.81 3.72
CA LEU A 289 -18.21 -15.78 4.81
C LEU A 289 -17.32 -17.00 4.53
N GLU A 290 -17.34 -17.53 3.30
CA GLU A 290 -16.45 -18.63 2.89
C GLU A 290 -14.97 -18.24 3.04
N ALA A 291 -14.60 -17.01 2.65
CA ALA A 291 -13.25 -16.50 2.80
C ALA A 291 -12.83 -16.41 4.27
N LEU A 292 -13.73 -15.98 5.17
CA LEU A 292 -13.45 -15.96 6.61
C LEU A 292 -13.22 -17.38 7.17
N GLU A 293 -13.93 -18.38 6.67
CA GLU A 293 -13.73 -19.78 7.10
C GLU A 293 -12.42 -20.38 6.58
N LYS A 294 -12.02 -20.06 5.34
CA LYS A 294 -10.85 -20.67 4.67
C LYS A 294 -9.54 -19.96 4.92
N LEU A 295 -9.56 -18.62 4.96
CA LEU A 295 -8.36 -17.83 5.18
C LEU A 295 -7.97 -17.89 6.64
N ASP A 296 -6.69 -18.13 6.89
CA ASP A 296 -6.16 -18.10 8.24
C ASP A 296 -6.30 -16.69 8.84
N THR A 297 -6.70 -16.67 10.10
CA THR A 297 -6.94 -15.50 10.95
C THR A 297 -5.74 -14.57 11.09
N TRP A 298 -4.52 -14.98 10.74
CA TRP A 298 -3.36 -14.09 10.74
C TRP A 298 -3.27 -13.14 9.53
N TYR A 299 -4.02 -13.30 8.44
CA TYR A 299 -3.81 -12.45 7.26
C TYR A 299 -4.54 -11.12 7.35
N PHE A 300 -3.84 -9.99 7.13
CA PHE A 300 -4.49 -8.67 7.15
C PHE A 300 -5.59 -8.53 6.09
N ILE A 301 -5.42 -9.14 4.92
CA ILE A 301 -6.43 -9.09 3.85
C ILE A 301 -7.78 -9.69 4.28
N ARG A 302 -7.76 -10.65 5.22
CA ARG A 302 -8.96 -11.23 5.82
C ARG A 302 -9.76 -10.19 6.62
N SER A 303 -9.09 -9.19 7.21
CA SER A 303 -9.75 -8.05 7.86
C SER A 303 -10.56 -7.23 6.86
N ASN A 304 -9.95 -6.87 5.72
CA ASN A 304 -10.64 -6.12 4.68
C ASN A 304 -11.85 -6.87 4.12
N ILE A 305 -11.68 -8.17 3.83
CA ILE A 305 -12.77 -9.05 3.39
C ILE A 305 -13.89 -9.05 4.43
N ALA A 306 -13.57 -9.19 5.72
CA ALA A 306 -14.55 -9.16 6.79
C ALA A 306 -15.33 -7.84 6.81
N LEU A 307 -14.67 -6.69 6.64
CA LEU A 307 -15.35 -5.39 6.63
C LEU A 307 -16.25 -5.21 5.41
N GLN A 308 -15.81 -5.60 4.21
CA GLN A 308 -16.67 -5.59 3.01
C GLN A 308 -17.87 -6.52 3.18
N THR A 309 -17.66 -7.68 3.80
CA THR A 309 -18.74 -8.64 4.10
C THR A 309 -19.72 -8.09 5.13
N ALA A 310 -19.23 -7.36 6.14
CA ALA A 310 -20.08 -6.68 7.12
C ALA A 310 -20.97 -5.62 6.45
N GLU A 311 -20.45 -4.85 5.50
CA GLU A 311 -21.23 -3.86 4.74
C GLU A 311 -22.33 -4.52 3.91
N THR A 312 -22.00 -5.62 3.22
CA THR A 312 -23.00 -6.42 2.50
C THR A 312 -24.06 -6.99 3.45
N ALA A 313 -23.66 -7.53 4.60
CA ALA A 313 -24.60 -8.05 5.61
C ALA A 313 -25.54 -6.95 6.14
N ILE A 314 -25.03 -5.74 6.38
CA ILE A 314 -25.85 -4.58 6.77
C ILE A 314 -26.87 -4.26 5.67
N ARG A 315 -26.46 -4.19 4.40
CA ARG A 315 -27.37 -3.92 3.27
C ARG A 315 -28.47 -4.98 3.13
N LEU A 316 -28.18 -6.21 3.51
CA LEU A 316 -29.12 -7.33 3.53
C LEU A 316 -29.99 -7.39 4.80
N GLY A 317 -29.80 -6.48 5.77
CA GLY A 317 -30.54 -6.50 7.03
C GLY A 317 -30.16 -7.67 7.95
N MET A 318 -28.89 -8.08 7.91
CA MET A 318 -28.32 -9.22 8.64
C MET A 318 -27.33 -8.74 9.72
N PRO A 319 -27.82 -8.17 10.84
CA PRO A 319 -26.97 -7.50 11.82
C PRO A 319 -26.03 -8.45 12.58
N LYS A 320 -26.45 -9.71 12.82
CA LYS A 320 -25.61 -10.70 13.52
C LYS A 320 -24.39 -11.09 12.69
N GLU A 321 -24.58 -11.26 11.39
CA GLU A 321 -23.54 -11.54 10.42
C GLU A 321 -22.57 -10.35 10.32
N ALA A 322 -23.09 -9.12 10.36
CA ALA A 322 -22.25 -7.93 10.39
C ALA A 322 -21.42 -7.82 11.68
N GLU A 323 -22.00 -8.16 12.83
CA GLU A 323 -21.27 -8.23 14.12
C GLU A 323 -20.16 -9.28 14.08
N TYR A 324 -20.47 -10.49 13.62
CA TYR A 324 -19.49 -11.56 13.42
C TYR A 324 -18.34 -11.11 12.51
N CYS A 325 -18.65 -10.48 11.38
CA CYS A 325 -17.63 -9.97 10.46
C CYS A 325 -16.74 -8.89 11.12
N ARG A 326 -17.29 -7.98 11.94
CA ARG A 326 -16.48 -6.99 12.68
C ARG A 326 -15.54 -7.65 13.70
N LEU A 327 -15.98 -8.71 14.37
CA LEU A 327 -15.12 -9.51 15.26
C LEU A 327 -13.98 -10.17 14.49
N GLU A 328 -14.27 -10.75 13.33
CA GLU A 328 -13.27 -11.39 12.47
C GLU A 328 -12.29 -10.38 11.85
N ALA A 329 -12.74 -9.14 11.60
CA ALA A 329 -11.84 -8.04 11.23
C ALA A 329 -10.82 -7.75 12.34
N PHE A 330 -11.26 -7.65 13.59
CA PHE A 330 -10.36 -7.45 14.73
C PHE A 330 -9.42 -8.63 14.97
N ARG A 331 -9.90 -9.88 14.77
CA ARG A 331 -9.08 -11.09 14.86
C ARG A 331 -7.93 -11.06 13.84
N SER A 332 -8.22 -10.57 12.63
CA SER A 332 -7.27 -10.57 11.51
C SER A 332 -6.38 -9.34 11.44
N GLU A 333 -6.81 -8.24 12.04
CA GLU A 333 -6.03 -7.03 12.17
C GLU A 333 -6.36 -6.40 13.53
N THR A 334 -5.54 -6.72 14.52
CA THR A 334 -5.80 -6.35 15.91
C THR A 334 -5.36 -4.92 16.15
N THR A 335 -6.27 -3.98 15.90
CA THR A 335 -6.05 -2.54 16.03
C THR A 335 -7.06 -1.88 16.96
N PRO A 336 -6.73 -0.69 17.52
CA PRO A 336 -7.68 0.14 18.25
C PRO A 336 -8.97 0.44 17.49
N VAL A 337 -8.85 0.70 16.18
CA VAL A 337 -9.98 1.04 15.31
C VAL A 337 -10.92 -0.15 15.19
N ASN A 338 -10.38 -1.34 14.87
CA ASN A 338 -11.19 -2.55 14.74
C ASN A 338 -11.82 -2.96 16.10
N TYR A 339 -11.08 -2.77 17.21
CA TYR A 339 -11.61 -3.00 18.56
C TYR A 339 -12.82 -2.11 18.86
N LEU A 340 -12.67 -0.78 18.71
CA LEU A 340 -13.75 0.18 18.96
C LEU A 340 -14.93 -0.07 18.02
N ARG A 341 -14.65 -0.38 16.75
CA ARG A 341 -15.69 -0.67 15.74
C ARG A 341 -16.51 -1.89 16.14
N ALA A 342 -15.86 -3.00 16.51
CA ALA A 342 -16.57 -4.21 16.92
C ALA A 342 -17.35 -3.99 18.23
N LEU A 343 -16.71 -3.40 19.23
CA LEU A 343 -17.29 -3.21 20.56
C LEU A 343 -18.52 -2.29 20.54
N LEU A 344 -18.43 -1.13 19.86
CA LEU A 344 -19.47 -0.10 19.90
C LEU A 344 -20.61 -0.30 18.91
N ASN A 345 -20.48 -1.27 18.01
CA ASN A 345 -21.51 -1.66 17.05
C ASN A 345 -21.95 -3.12 17.25
N SER A 346 -21.86 -3.61 18.49
CA SER A 346 -22.46 -4.89 18.89
C SER A 346 -23.79 -4.65 19.58
N SER A 347 -24.71 -5.60 19.40
CA SER A 347 -25.98 -5.65 20.13
C SER A 347 -25.80 -6.01 21.61
N ASP A 348 -24.70 -6.68 21.98
CA ASP A 348 -24.36 -7.03 23.36
C ASP A 348 -22.90 -6.62 23.68
N PHE A 349 -22.76 -5.48 24.34
CA PHE A 349 -21.49 -4.89 24.70
C PHE A 349 -20.62 -5.83 25.55
N GLU A 350 -21.20 -6.50 26.56
CA GLU A 350 -20.43 -7.31 27.51
C GLU A 350 -19.95 -8.60 26.88
N THR A 351 -20.82 -9.26 26.10
CA THR A 351 -20.45 -10.46 25.35
C THR A 351 -19.35 -10.15 24.33
N CYS A 352 -19.52 -9.11 23.51
CA CYS A 352 -18.53 -8.68 22.52
C CYS A 352 -17.18 -8.33 23.17
N LYS A 353 -17.18 -7.58 24.28
CA LYS A 353 -15.96 -7.25 25.03
C LYS A 353 -15.21 -8.51 25.48
N ASN A 354 -15.91 -9.49 26.03
CA ASN A 354 -15.30 -10.75 26.48
C ASN A 354 -14.68 -11.53 25.31
N GLU A 355 -15.35 -11.57 24.16
CA GLU A 355 -14.83 -12.20 22.94
C GLU A 355 -13.59 -11.49 22.40
N LEU A 356 -13.62 -10.16 22.29
CA LEU A 356 -12.47 -9.35 21.89
C LEU A 356 -11.26 -9.57 22.82
N TYR A 357 -11.50 -9.66 24.13
CA TYR A 357 -10.45 -9.96 25.09
C TYR A 357 -9.90 -11.39 24.94
N ALA A 358 -10.77 -12.38 24.69
CA ALA A 358 -10.35 -13.76 24.43
C ALA A 358 -9.48 -13.86 23.16
N ILE A 359 -9.85 -13.14 22.09
CA ILE A 359 -9.06 -13.01 20.87
C ILE A 359 -7.68 -12.45 21.19
N LEU A 360 -7.61 -11.30 21.88
CA LEU A 360 -6.33 -10.69 22.23
C LEU A 360 -5.45 -11.63 23.05
N LYS A 361 -6.02 -12.32 24.06
CA LYS A 361 -5.28 -13.25 24.91
C LYS A 361 -4.69 -14.40 24.09
N HIS A 362 -5.50 -15.02 23.22
CA HIS A 362 -5.05 -16.12 22.37
C HIS A 362 -3.88 -15.70 21.47
N LEU A 363 -3.97 -14.52 20.84
CA LEU A 363 -2.89 -13.98 20.01
C LEU A 363 -1.61 -13.81 20.86
N LEU A 364 -1.70 -13.18 22.03
CA LEU A 364 -0.54 -12.97 22.90
C LEU A 364 0.12 -14.27 23.40
N ASP A 365 -0.66 -15.33 23.61
CA ASP A 365 -0.14 -16.63 24.04
C ASP A 365 0.50 -17.41 22.87
N THR A 366 0.07 -17.15 21.64
CA THR A 366 0.54 -17.85 20.43
C THR A 366 1.83 -17.24 19.85
N TYR A 367 2.04 -15.92 20.00
CA TYR A 367 3.18 -15.23 19.37
C TYR A 367 4.41 -15.15 20.28
N THR A 368 5.42 -15.97 19.97
CA THR A 368 6.78 -15.86 20.51
C THR A 368 7.67 -15.17 19.48
N LYS A 369 8.13 -13.94 19.82
CA LYS A 369 9.19 -13.16 19.15
C LYS A 369 9.12 -12.99 17.62
N GLU A 370 8.78 -11.76 17.22
CA GLU A 370 9.25 -11.04 16.03
C GLU A 370 9.84 -11.87 14.88
N GLU A 371 8.97 -12.42 14.02
CA GLU A 371 9.35 -12.59 12.62
C GLU A 371 9.27 -11.22 11.96
N PHE A 372 10.28 -10.36 12.18
CA PHE A 372 10.54 -9.25 11.27
C PHE A 372 10.71 -9.86 9.88
N ARG A 373 9.86 -9.47 8.94
CA ARG A 373 9.97 -9.94 7.55
C ARG A 373 9.95 -8.76 6.60
N LEU A 374 11.15 -8.45 6.14
CA LEU A 374 11.39 -7.86 4.83
C LEU A 374 10.95 -8.88 3.74
N ASP A 375 10.48 -8.37 2.61
CA ASP A 375 10.10 -9.09 1.37
C ASP A 375 8.97 -10.13 1.44
N ARG A 376 7.76 -9.70 1.83
CA ARG A 376 6.53 -10.44 1.47
C ARG A 376 5.56 -9.55 0.70
N PRO A 377 4.78 -10.11 -0.25
CA PRO A 377 3.67 -9.39 -0.87
C PRO A 377 2.77 -8.78 0.21
N LYS A 378 2.29 -7.55 0.00
CA LYS A 378 1.43 -6.85 0.98
C LYS A 378 0.19 -7.66 1.38
N SER A 379 -0.34 -8.47 0.45
CA SER A 379 -1.47 -9.38 0.68
C SER A 379 -1.18 -10.50 1.70
N GLN A 380 0.09 -10.90 1.84
CA GLN A 380 0.56 -11.93 2.77
C GLN A 380 1.03 -11.33 4.10
N ALA A 381 0.84 -10.03 4.30
CA ALA A 381 1.16 -9.37 5.55
C ALA A 381 0.31 -9.96 6.68
N LYS A 382 0.99 -10.28 7.78
CA LYS A 382 0.42 -11.01 8.91
C LYS A 382 0.15 -10.08 10.09
N ASN A 383 -0.91 -10.39 10.82
CA ASN A 383 -1.31 -9.70 12.03
C ASN A 383 -0.17 -9.70 13.04
N PHE A 384 0.15 -8.50 13.51
CA PHE A 384 1.14 -8.27 14.55
C PHE A 384 0.56 -7.30 15.56
N VAL A 385 0.50 -7.73 16.83
CA VAL A 385 -0.04 -6.93 17.91
C VAL A 385 1.09 -6.12 18.56
N ALA A 386 1.24 -4.87 18.14
CA ALA A 386 2.18 -3.96 18.78
C ALA A 386 1.89 -3.78 20.28
N ASN A 387 2.93 -3.63 21.10
CA ASN A 387 2.81 -3.44 22.55
C ASN A 387 1.89 -2.27 22.94
N LYS A 388 1.92 -1.17 22.17
CA LYS A 388 1.03 -0.03 22.36
C LYS A 388 -0.45 -0.39 22.18
N THR A 389 -0.77 -1.18 21.15
CA THR A 389 -2.13 -1.66 20.88
C THR A 389 -2.64 -2.56 22.00
N LYS A 390 -1.78 -3.47 22.49
CA LYS A 390 -2.08 -4.33 23.64
C LYS A 390 -2.48 -3.49 24.88
N ARG A 391 -1.67 -2.50 25.24
CA ARG A 391 -1.93 -1.64 26.42
C ARG A 391 -3.23 -0.87 26.28
N LEU A 392 -3.50 -0.31 25.10
CA LEU A 392 -4.76 0.37 24.84
C LEU A 392 -5.96 -0.58 25.01
N ILE A 393 -5.93 -1.75 24.38
CA ILE A 393 -7.06 -2.68 24.45
C ILE A 393 -7.27 -3.14 25.90
N GLN A 394 -6.20 -3.32 26.69
CA GLN A 394 -6.32 -3.57 28.13
C GLN A 394 -7.02 -2.42 28.87
N PHE A 395 -6.67 -1.17 28.56
CA PHE A 395 -7.35 0.00 29.13
C PHE A 395 -8.84 0.02 28.75
N LEU A 396 -9.15 -0.17 27.47
CA LEU A 396 -10.52 -0.23 26.94
C LEU A 396 -11.28 -1.51 27.33
N ASN A 397 -10.67 -2.41 28.11
CA ASN A 397 -11.33 -3.54 28.77
C ASN A 397 -11.59 -3.28 30.27
N GLY A 398 -11.24 -2.09 30.77
CA GLY A 398 -11.37 -1.74 32.20
C GLY A 398 -10.19 -2.15 33.07
N ASP A 399 -9.14 -2.73 32.50
CA ASP A 399 -7.92 -3.18 33.18
C ASP A 399 -6.91 -2.01 33.34
N PHE A 400 -7.40 -0.86 33.82
CA PHE A 400 -6.68 0.42 33.88
C PHE A 400 -5.29 0.33 34.54
N LEU A 401 -5.21 -0.37 35.68
CA LEU A 401 -3.95 -0.55 36.42
C LEU A 401 -2.96 -1.45 35.69
N LYS A 402 -3.42 -2.45 34.93
CA LYS A 402 -2.52 -3.29 34.13
C LYS A 402 -2.00 -2.54 32.91
N ALA A 403 -2.85 -1.72 32.28
CA ALA A 403 -2.48 -0.93 31.13
C ALA A 403 -1.45 0.18 31.48
N TYR A 404 -1.72 0.94 32.56
CA TYR A 404 -0.98 2.16 32.87
C TYR A 404 -0.72 2.40 34.37
N GLY A 405 -0.81 1.37 35.23
CA GLY A 405 -0.66 1.52 36.70
C GLY A 405 0.69 2.06 37.19
N ASN A 406 1.69 2.18 36.31
CA ASN A 406 3.01 2.76 36.60
C ASN A 406 3.27 4.10 35.91
N LEU A 407 2.25 4.85 35.47
CA LEU A 407 2.40 6.17 34.81
C LEU A 407 3.38 7.10 35.56
N GLN A 408 3.37 7.06 36.89
CA GLN A 408 4.25 7.89 37.73
C GLN A 408 5.72 7.43 37.75
N ASN A 409 6.00 6.13 37.60
CA ASN A 409 7.35 5.56 37.74
C ASN A 409 8.15 5.57 36.43
N LYS A 410 7.55 6.06 35.34
CA LYS A 410 8.07 5.94 33.96
C LYS A 410 8.50 7.26 33.32
N ILE A 411 8.53 8.34 34.09
CA ILE A 411 8.95 9.68 33.64
C ILE A 411 10.40 9.69 33.12
N ASN A 412 11.25 8.77 33.60
CA ASN A 412 12.63 8.60 33.17
C ASN A 412 12.84 7.52 32.10
N CYS A 413 11.78 6.88 31.59
CA CYS A 413 11.93 5.79 30.62
C CYS A 413 11.67 6.27 29.19
N TYR A 414 12.50 5.80 28.26
CA TYR A 414 12.45 6.04 26.82
C TYR A 414 11.14 5.57 26.12
N ASP A 415 10.11 5.12 26.86
CA ASP A 415 8.82 4.64 26.32
C ASP A 415 7.80 5.80 26.34
N SER A 416 8.01 6.79 25.45
CA SER A 416 7.17 7.99 25.29
C SER A 416 5.69 7.64 25.08
N ASP A 417 5.41 6.51 24.43
CA ASP A 417 4.06 6.02 24.14
C ASP A 417 3.21 5.78 25.40
N ILE A 418 3.82 5.33 26.51
CA ILE A 418 3.08 5.11 27.77
C ILE A 418 2.59 6.42 28.34
N LEU A 419 3.48 7.42 28.33
CA LEU A 419 3.21 8.72 28.90
C LEU A 419 2.15 9.44 28.07
N GLU A 420 2.29 9.43 26.75
CA GLU A 420 1.36 10.10 25.84
C GLU A 420 -0.02 9.43 25.84
N GLN A 421 -0.10 8.11 25.56
CA GLN A 421 -1.38 7.42 25.45
C GLN A 421 -2.09 7.28 26.79
N GLY A 422 -1.38 6.88 27.84
CA GLY A 422 -1.96 6.67 29.17
C GLY A 422 -2.47 7.97 29.78
N THR A 423 -1.75 9.09 29.60
CA THR A 423 -2.19 10.41 30.07
C THR A 423 -3.42 10.87 29.30
N ALA A 424 -3.40 10.81 27.97
CA ALA A 424 -4.53 11.23 27.14
C ALA A 424 -5.80 10.42 27.44
N LEU A 425 -5.70 9.09 27.52
CA LEU A 425 -6.83 8.22 27.83
C LEU A 425 -7.41 8.48 29.22
N THR A 426 -6.55 8.60 30.23
CA THR A 426 -6.98 8.88 31.61
C THR A 426 -7.68 10.24 31.68
N ALA A 427 -7.11 11.27 31.06
CA ALA A 427 -7.70 12.61 31.03
C ALA A 427 -9.06 12.60 30.32
N LEU A 428 -9.17 11.95 29.15
CA LEU A 428 -10.41 11.89 28.36
C LEU A 428 -11.51 11.08 29.07
N PHE A 429 -11.17 10.00 29.77
CA PHE A 429 -12.16 9.24 30.56
C PHE A 429 -12.61 10.00 31.81
N LEU A 430 -11.77 10.88 32.37
CA LEU A 430 -12.15 11.78 33.45
C LEU A 430 -12.98 12.98 32.95
N TYR A 431 -12.80 13.41 31.71
CA TYR A 431 -13.39 14.64 31.18
C TYR A 431 -14.94 14.64 31.19
N PRO A 432 -15.60 15.44 32.04
CA PRO A 432 -17.03 15.25 32.34
C PRO A 432 -17.99 15.82 31.28
N SER A 433 -17.54 16.72 30.41
CA SER A 433 -18.41 17.41 29.44
C SER A 433 -18.44 16.70 28.09
N ASP A 434 -19.56 16.81 27.39
CA ASP A 434 -19.70 16.33 26.01
C ASP A 434 -18.90 17.15 24.98
N THR A 435 -18.64 18.42 25.29
CA THR A 435 -17.94 19.35 24.41
C THR A 435 -16.50 19.49 24.88
N LEU A 436 -15.56 19.10 24.00
CA LEU A 436 -14.14 19.24 24.28
C LEU A 436 -13.73 20.71 24.26
N GLN A 437 -13.05 21.15 25.30
CA GLN A 437 -12.29 22.40 25.32
C GLN A 437 -10.87 22.14 24.77
N GLU A 438 -10.07 23.21 24.62
CA GLU A 438 -8.79 23.17 23.90
C GLU A 438 -7.78 22.14 24.45
N GLY A 439 -7.68 21.94 25.76
CA GLY A 439 -6.82 20.92 26.37
C GLY A 439 -7.29 19.51 26.06
N ALA A 440 -8.58 19.23 26.24
CA ALA A 440 -9.15 17.92 25.92
C ALA A 440 -9.15 17.61 24.41
N LYS A 441 -9.36 18.61 23.53
CA LYS A 441 -9.19 18.47 22.07
C LYS A 441 -7.75 18.10 21.70
N ALA A 442 -6.76 18.74 22.33
CA ALA A 442 -5.35 18.42 22.11
C ALA A 442 -5.01 16.99 22.57
N MET A 443 -5.49 16.58 23.75
CA MET A 443 -5.35 15.19 24.22
C MET A 443 -5.98 14.18 23.26
N CYS A 444 -7.18 14.47 22.73
CA CYS A 444 -7.82 13.62 21.73
C CYS A 444 -7.02 13.56 20.43
N SER A 445 -6.41 14.68 20.01
CA SER A 445 -5.56 14.75 18.83
C SER A 445 -4.27 13.94 18.99
N TYR A 446 -3.62 14.01 20.15
CA TYR A 446 -2.44 13.18 20.47
C TYR A 446 -2.80 11.70 20.43
N LEU A 447 -3.93 11.34 21.04
CA LEU A 447 -4.41 9.96 21.03
C LEU A 447 -4.71 9.47 19.61
N ALA A 448 -5.38 10.28 18.78
CA ALA A 448 -5.69 9.93 17.39
C ALA A 448 -4.42 9.66 16.56
N LYS A 449 -3.37 10.49 16.73
CA LYS A 449 -2.07 10.30 16.06
C LYS A 449 -1.34 9.04 16.55
N SER A 450 -1.35 8.80 17.86
CA SER A 450 -0.65 7.67 18.46
C SER A 450 -1.30 6.32 18.13
N LEU A 451 -2.64 6.31 17.95
CA LEU A 451 -3.48 5.15 17.62
C LEU A 451 -3.78 4.98 16.12
N PRO A 452 -3.03 5.64 15.23
CA PRO A 452 -3.47 6.10 13.90
C PRO A 452 -4.98 5.96 13.61
N PHE A 453 -5.81 6.62 14.42
CA PHE A 453 -7.27 6.55 14.28
C PHE A 453 -7.72 7.41 13.09
N ASP A 454 -8.40 6.78 12.13
CA ASP A 454 -8.94 7.43 10.94
C ASP A 454 -10.44 7.18 10.82
N ALA A 455 -11.21 8.25 10.62
CA ALA A 455 -12.67 8.16 10.52
C ALA A 455 -13.14 7.35 9.30
N LYS A 456 -12.46 7.46 8.16
CA LYS A 456 -12.82 6.69 6.95
C LYS A 456 -12.62 5.21 7.20
N LYS A 457 -11.48 4.82 7.79
CA LYS A 457 -11.23 3.45 8.22
C LYS A 457 -12.30 3.00 9.22
N TYR A 458 -12.55 3.74 10.30
CA TYR A 458 -13.55 3.34 11.31
C TYR A 458 -14.93 3.06 10.70
N ASN A 459 -15.39 3.90 9.76
CA ASN A 459 -16.72 3.77 9.17
C ASN A 459 -16.92 2.55 8.24
N GLN A 460 -15.85 1.86 7.81
CA GLN A 460 -15.96 0.63 7.03
C GLN A 460 -16.67 -0.45 7.85
N GLY A 461 -17.67 -1.12 7.28
CA GLY A 461 -18.42 -2.19 7.99
C GLY A 461 -19.33 -1.70 9.13
N VAL A 462 -19.70 -0.42 9.16
CA VAL A 462 -20.61 0.19 10.15
C VAL A 462 -21.89 0.69 9.47
N GLU A 463 -23.04 0.49 10.11
CA GLU A 463 -24.35 0.84 9.56
C GLU A 463 -24.58 2.36 9.45
N ASN A 464 -24.20 3.11 10.48
CA ASN A 464 -24.39 4.55 10.55
C ASN A 464 -23.08 5.29 10.26
N PHE A 465 -22.81 5.53 8.98
CA PHE A 465 -21.64 6.29 8.54
C PHE A 465 -21.59 7.67 9.20
N SER A 466 -20.52 7.95 9.92
CA SER A 466 -20.30 9.27 10.53
C SER A 466 -19.54 10.18 9.57
N LYS A 467 -20.09 11.38 9.31
CA LYS A 467 -19.38 12.44 8.54
C LYS A 467 -18.40 13.25 9.39
N ASN A 468 -18.24 12.88 10.67
CA ASN A 468 -17.37 13.59 11.58
C ASN A 468 -15.90 13.38 11.23
N ASP A 469 -15.07 14.36 11.56
CA ASP A 469 -13.61 14.20 11.50
C ASP A 469 -13.13 13.16 12.54
N SER A 470 -11.89 12.68 12.35
CA SER A 470 -11.30 11.64 13.20
C SER A 470 -11.27 11.98 14.70
N ILE A 471 -11.07 13.25 15.07
CA ILE A 471 -11.00 13.67 16.48
C ILE A 471 -12.40 13.63 17.10
N THR A 472 -13.38 14.20 16.40
CA THR A 472 -14.78 14.21 16.85
C THR A 472 -15.33 12.79 16.97
N LEU A 473 -15.05 11.91 15.99
CA LEU A 473 -15.52 10.53 16.01
C LEU A 473 -14.82 9.70 17.09
N LEU A 474 -13.51 9.85 17.27
CA LEU A 474 -12.78 9.19 18.36
C LEU A 474 -13.38 9.60 19.71
N TRP A 475 -13.64 10.88 19.92
CA TRP A 475 -14.27 11.34 21.16
C TRP A 475 -15.64 10.71 21.40
N GLN A 476 -16.49 10.64 20.38
CA GLN A 476 -17.78 9.95 20.47
C GLN A 476 -17.63 8.47 20.85
N CYS A 477 -16.63 7.79 20.30
CA CYS A 477 -16.33 6.40 20.65
C CYS A 477 -15.93 6.26 22.12
N LEU A 478 -14.99 7.09 22.60
CA LEU A 478 -14.52 7.05 23.98
C LEU A 478 -15.64 7.37 24.99
N LYS A 479 -16.53 8.31 24.68
CA LYS A 479 -17.71 8.59 25.51
C LYS A 479 -18.60 7.36 25.67
N LYS A 480 -18.94 6.70 24.56
CA LYS A 480 -19.73 5.47 24.59
C LYS A 480 -19.02 4.37 25.38
N CYS A 481 -17.71 4.19 25.19
CA CYS A 481 -16.95 3.23 25.99
C CYS A 481 -17.05 3.52 27.49
N ARG A 482 -16.94 4.79 27.90
CA ARG A 482 -17.00 5.20 29.30
C ARG A 482 -18.35 4.93 29.96
N GLU A 483 -19.45 5.01 29.23
CA GLU A 483 -20.80 4.68 29.76
C GLU A 483 -20.87 3.24 30.26
N HIS A 484 -20.17 2.32 29.59
CA HIS A 484 -20.10 0.91 29.96
C HIS A 484 -18.89 0.57 30.85
N LEU A 485 -17.79 1.33 30.74
CA LEU A 485 -16.52 1.09 31.43
C LEU A 485 -16.12 2.33 32.24
N PRO A 486 -16.86 2.68 33.31
CA PRO A 486 -16.53 3.82 34.13
C PRO A 486 -15.19 3.58 34.84
N LEU A 487 -14.38 4.64 34.95
CA LEU A 487 -13.19 4.63 35.80
C LEU A 487 -13.60 4.41 37.26
N THR A 488 -13.23 3.27 37.85
CA THR A 488 -13.62 2.87 39.21
C THR A 488 -12.97 3.71 40.32
N ASN A 489 -11.84 4.38 40.07
CA ASN A 489 -11.15 5.24 41.04
C ASN A 489 -10.77 6.59 40.41
N ARG A 490 -11.79 7.43 40.18
CA ARG A 490 -11.63 8.74 39.52
C ARG A 490 -10.71 9.70 40.29
N GLU A 491 -10.87 9.78 41.62
CA GLU A 491 -10.07 10.67 42.47
C GLU A 491 -8.58 10.34 42.39
N ASN A 492 -8.22 9.06 42.48
CA ASN A 492 -6.83 8.63 42.35
C ASN A 492 -6.29 8.86 40.93
N ALA A 493 -7.11 8.65 39.90
CA ALA A 493 -6.73 8.93 38.53
C ALA A 493 -6.43 10.43 38.31
N LEU A 494 -7.28 11.31 38.84
CA LEU A 494 -7.07 12.76 38.78
C LEU A 494 -5.82 13.19 39.58
N ALA A 495 -5.65 12.68 40.80
CA ALA A 495 -4.47 12.94 41.62
C ALA A 495 -3.18 12.46 40.93
N THR A 496 -3.25 11.33 40.22
CA THR A 496 -2.14 10.81 39.40
C THR A 496 -1.81 11.75 38.24
N LEU A 497 -2.81 12.26 37.52
CA LEU A 497 -2.59 13.24 36.45
C LEU A 497 -1.98 14.54 36.98
N GLN A 498 -2.47 15.06 38.10
CA GLN A 498 -1.94 16.27 38.73
C GLN A 498 -0.47 16.10 39.14
N LYS A 499 -0.13 14.98 39.79
CA LYS A 499 1.24 14.67 40.18
C LYS A 499 2.15 14.49 38.96
N LEU A 500 1.64 13.84 37.91
CA LEU A 500 2.35 13.68 36.64
C LEU A 500 2.62 15.03 35.99
N CYS A 501 1.63 15.92 35.95
CA CYS A 501 1.76 17.27 35.41
C CYS A 501 2.89 18.04 36.10
N VAL A 502 2.93 18.01 37.44
CA VAL A 502 3.99 18.67 38.21
C VAL A 502 5.35 18.07 37.88
N THR A 503 5.47 16.75 37.98
CA THR A 503 6.77 16.07 37.85
C THR A 503 7.33 16.15 36.43
N ALA A 504 6.48 15.97 35.40
CA ALA A 504 6.87 16.09 34.00
C ALA A 504 7.27 17.53 33.64
N THR A 505 6.52 18.52 34.13
CA THR A 505 6.87 19.93 33.91
C THR A 505 8.18 20.28 34.60
N GLU A 506 8.41 19.84 35.85
CA GLU A 506 9.68 20.04 36.55
C GLU A 506 10.86 19.48 35.75
N TYR A 507 10.74 18.23 35.27
CA TYR A 507 11.77 17.60 34.46
C TYR A 507 12.05 18.37 33.15
N VAL A 508 11.00 18.73 32.41
CA VAL A 508 11.10 19.50 31.16
C VAL A 508 11.75 20.88 31.38
N MET A 509 11.42 21.54 32.50
CA MET A 509 11.97 22.84 32.85
C MET A 509 13.41 22.77 33.35
N GLN A 510 13.81 21.71 34.05
CA GLN A 510 15.18 21.51 34.51
C GLN A 510 16.14 21.19 33.36
N ASN A 511 15.66 20.48 32.34
CA ASN A 511 16.46 20.05 31.19
C ASN A 511 16.33 20.97 29.96
N ASP A 512 15.69 22.14 30.09
CA ASP A 512 15.54 23.12 29.01
C ASP A 512 14.91 22.55 27.70
N MET A 513 14.04 21.56 27.82
CA MET A 513 13.43 20.85 26.69
C MET A 513 12.28 21.64 26.07
N ARG A 514 12.59 22.78 25.44
CA ARG A 514 11.59 23.73 24.90
C ARG A 514 10.56 23.12 23.95
N LYS A 515 10.92 22.05 23.23
CA LYS A 515 10.00 21.34 22.31
C LYS A 515 8.84 20.65 23.04
N GLN A 516 8.99 20.34 24.34
CA GLN A 516 7.99 19.65 25.17
C GLN A 516 7.16 20.60 26.05
N TYR A 517 7.31 21.92 25.85
CA TYR A 517 6.52 22.91 26.59
C TYR A 517 5.03 22.84 26.22
N GLU A 518 4.72 22.47 24.97
CA GLU A 518 3.35 22.26 24.50
C GLU A 518 2.69 21.11 25.28
N ASP A 519 3.35 19.95 25.38
CA ASP A 519 2.84 18.78 26.10
C ASP A 519 2.50 19.10 27.57
N CYS A 520 3.37 19.85 28.25
CA CYS A 520 3.16 20.31 29.62
C CYS A 520 1.96 21.28 29.72
N ALA A 521 1.78 22.16 28.73
CA ALA A 521 0.68 23.11 28.71
C ALA A 521 -0.67 22.42 28.41
N VAL A 522 -0.68 21.44 27.49
CA VAL A 522 -1.86 20.62 27.18
C VAL A 522 -2.31 19.82 28.40
N LEU A 523 -1.36 19.19 29.11
CA LEU A 523 -1.67 18.46 30.34
C LEU A 523 -2.22 19.37 31.44
N ALA A 524 -1.61 20.53 31.65
CA ALA A 524 -2.12 21.50 32.61
C ALA A 524 -3.52 22.00 32.22
N ALA A 525 -3.77 22.24 30.93
CA ALA A 525 -5.04 22.71 30.42
C ALA A 525 -6.16 21.69 30.61
N VAL A 526 -5.96 20.43 30.25
CA VAL A 526 -7.00 19.40 30.41
C VAL A 526 -7.32 19.13 31.88
N ILE A 527 -6.33 19.20 32.77
CA ILE A 527 -6.56 19.09 34.23
C ILE A 527 -7.39 20.28 34.72
N GLY A 528 -7.04 21.50 34.33
CA GLY A 528 -7.81 22.71 34.67
C GLY A 528 -9.25 22.63 34.16
N GLU A 529 -9.46 22.10 32.95
CA GLU A 529 -10.81 21.87 32.39
C GLU A 529 -11.61 20.84 33.19
N ILE A 530 -11.00 19.70 33.55
CA ILE A 530 -11.65 18.67 34.38
C ILE A 530 -12.08 19.28 35.72
N LEU A 531 -11.18 19.99 36.40
CA LEU A 531 -11.46 20.61 37.70
C LEU A 531 -12.60 21.61 37.62
N GLU A 532 -12.57 22.51 36.64
CA GLU A 532 -13.60 23.53 36.43
C GLU A 532 -14.97 22.91 36.13
N LEU A 533 -15.01 21.87 35.29
CA LEU A 533 -16.25 21.22 34.89
C LEU A 533 -16.83 20.29 35.97
N GLU A 534 -16.01 19.72 36.85
CA GLU A 534 -16.46 18.95 38.02
C GLU A 534 -16.98 19.84 39.16
N GLN A 535 -17.07 21.16 38.96
CA GLN A 535 -17.48 22.16 39.95
C GLN A 535 -16.54 22.23 41.16
N ASN A 536 -15.27 21.86 40.99
CA ASN A 536 -14.25 22.17 41.98
C ASN A 536 -14.05 23.69 42.02
N SER A 537 -13.76 24.26 43.19
CA SER A 537 -13.64 25.72 43.41
C SER A 537 -12.49 26.40 42.65
N VAL A 538 -11.81 25.68 41.74
CA VAL A 538 -10.64 26.13 40.99
C VAL A 538 -11.03 26.30 39.53
N SER A 539 -10.98 27.54 39.02
CA SER A 539 -11.19 27.76 37.59
C SER A 539 -10.00 27.24 36.78
N LYS A 540 -10.23 26.89 35.52
CA LYS A 540 -9.15 26.49 34.60
C LYS A 540 -8.05 27.55 34.54
N ASN A 541 -8.46 28.82 34.50
CA ASN A 541 -7.54 29.94 34.44
C ASN A 541 -6.64 30.04 35.68
N ASP A 542 -7.22 29.85 36.87
CA ASP A 542 -6.46 29.92 38.13
C ASP A 542 -5.42 28.80 38.20
N PHE A 543 -5.79 27.59 37.78
CA PHE A 543 -4.86 26.46 37.70
C PHE A 543 -3.67 26.74 36.75
N LEU A 544 -3.95 27.27 35.55
CA LEU A 544 -2.90 27.64 34.59
C LEU A 544 -2.01 28.78 35.10
N LEU A 545 -2.57 29.74 35.82
CA LEU A 545 -1.79 30.81 36.48
C LEU A 545 -0.90 30.25 37.59
N GLU A 546 -1.34 29.25 38.36
CA GLU A 546 -0.48 28.55 39.33
C GLU A 546 0.71 27.88 38.63
N CYS A 547 0.46 27.15 37.53
CA CYS A 547 1.53 26.57 36.71
C CYS A 547 2.52 27.63 36.21
N LYS A 548 2.03 28.78 35.74
CA LYS A 548 2.87 29.91 35.33
C LYS A 548 3.73 30.44 36.47
N MET A 549 3.16 30.61 37.67
CA MET A 549 3.85 31.17 38.84
C MET A 549 5.02 30.30 39.31
N LYS A 550 4.95 28.98 39.13
CA LYS A 550 6.07 28.06 39.42
C LYS A 550 7.27 28.29 38.52
N TYR A 551 7.07 28.85 37.32
CA TYR A 551 8.12 29.05 36.32
C TYR A 551 8.12 30.48 35.75
N PRO A 552 8.37 31.52 36.56
CA PRO A 552 8.14 32.92 36.19
C PRO A 552 9.05 33.41 35.05
N ARG A 553 10.19 32.75 34.82
CA ARG A 553 11.17 33.10 33.78
C ARG A 553 10.97 32.35 32.45
N ARG A 554 10.03 31.40 32.37
CA ARG A 554 9.85 30.51 31.21
C ARG A 554 8.79 31.06 30.24
N ILE A 555 9.12 32.17 29.56
CA ILE A 555 8.20 32.91 28.67
C ILE A 555 7.63 32.03 27.54
N ALA A 556 8.44 31.14 26.96
CA ALA A 556 7.98 30.24 25.90
C ALA A 556 6.89 29.28 26.41
N TYR A 557 7.03 28.73 27.62
CA TYR A 557 5.98 27.93 28.25
C TYR A 557 4.71 28.74 28.55
N HIS A 558 4.86 30.00 28.97
CA HIS A 558 3.70 30.87 29.17
C HIS A 558 2.93 31.11 27.88
N ARG A 559 3.63 31.19 26.74
CA ARG A 559 3.00 31.29 25.41
C ARG A 559 2.16 30.04 25.11
N GLU A 560 2.68 28.85 25.40
CA GLU A 560 1.92 27.60 25.24
C GLU A 560 0.69 27.58 26.15
N LEU A 561 0.81 27.95 27.43
CA LEU A 561 -0.34 28.04 28.35
C LEU A 561 -1.44 28.98 27.84
N ARG A 562 -1.10 30.10 27.18
CA ARG A 562 -2.09 31.01 26.58
C ARG A 562 -2.86 30.37 25.43
N LYS A 563 -2.20 29.57 24.59
CA LYS A 563 -2.87 28.86 23.49
C LYS A 563 -4.00 27.97 23.99
N TYR A 564 -3.85 27.42 25.20
CA TYR A 564 -4.83 26.52 25.81
C TYR A 564 -5.73 27.18 26.86
N GLY A 565 -5.81 28.52 26.88
CA GLY A 565 -6.85 29.26 27.62
C GLY A 565 -6.39 30.00 28.87
N MET A 566 -5.09 30.11 29.14
CA MET A 566 -4.58 31.00 30.20
C MET A 566 -4.79 32.47 29.81
N LYS A 567 -5.43 33.24 30.68
CA LYS A 567 -5.62 34.70 30.59
C LYS A 567 -4.79 35.37 31.69
N ASP A 568 -3.72 36.04 31.30
CA ASP A 568 -2.80 36.71 32.22
C ASP A 568 -2.63 38.22 31.93
N GLY A 569 -3.57 38.81 31.18
CA GLY A 569 -3.60 40.23 30.85
C GLY A 569 -2.59 40.67 29.77
N LYS A 570 -2.03 39.73 29.02
CA LYS A 570 -1.07 39.95 27.91
C LYS A 570 -1.57 39.42 26.58
#